data_AF-A0A7C4F493-F1
#
_entry.id   AF-A0A7C4F493-F1
#
_cell.length_a   1.000
_cell.length_b   1.000
_cell.length_c   1.000
_cell.angle_alpha   90.00
_cell.angle_beta   90.00
_cell.angle_gamma   90.00
#
_symmetry.space_group_name_H-M   'P 1'
#
loop_
_entity.id
_entity.type
_entity.pdbx_description
1 polymer ?
#
loop_
_entity_poly.entity_id
_entity_poly.type
_entity_poly.pdbx_seq_one_letter_code
_entity_poly.pdbx_strand_id
1 'polypeptide(L)'
;LAFETMETDMMDSIRKIMKFVNKVKSPYLQVYPDIGNLTSAGVDLRQDFIAGQGHIMAIHLKDTVPGKIRDIPYGEGTVDFVGFFRFLRKIDFKGLLVAEMWATDDRRASIDYIKTAREFLIGKYNEAGNNSARRAI
;
A
#
# COMPACT_ATOMS: atom_id res chain seq x y z
N LEU A 1 -14.25 -4.31 -10.46
CA LEU A 1 -14.20 -4.76 -9.06
C LEU A 1 -12.75 -5.13 -8.73
N ALA A 2 -12.28 -4.84 -7.53
CA ALA A 2 -10.97 -5.27 -7.09
C ALA A 2 -11.03 -5.67 -5.61
N PHE A 3 -10.46 -6.82 -5.27
CA PHE A 3 -10.40 -7.28 -3.88
C PHE A 3 -9.28 -6.57 -3.14
N GLU A 4 -9.60 -6.05 -1.97
CA GLU A 4 -8.62 -5.52 -1.03
C GLU A 4 -7.97 -6.64 -0.23
N THR A 5 -6.69 -6.46 0.12
CA THR A 5 -6.04 -7.32 1.11
C THR A 5 -6.53 -6.94 2.50
N MET A 6 -7.18 -7.87 3.18
CA MET A 6 -7.89 -7.64 4.45
C MET A 6 -7.23 -8.42 5.58
N GLU A 7 -7.44 -8.01 6.82
CA GLU A 7 -7.00 -8.76 8.02
C GLU A 7 -7.88 -9.96 8.34
N THR A 8 -7.98 -10.85 7.37
CA THR A 8 -8.64 -12.12 7.50
C THR A 8 -7.76 -13.17 6.87
N ASP A 9 -7.68 -14.35 7.47
CA ASP A 9 -6.90 -15.46 6.94
C ASP A 9 -7.24 -15.80 5.48
N MET A 10 -8.44 -15.43 5.02
CA MET A 10 -8.89 -15.63 3.65
C MET A 10 -8.22 -14.68 2.64
N MET A 11 -7.95 -13.42 3.02
CA MET A 11 -7.57 -12.33 2.11
C MET A 11 -6.39 -11.46 2.60
N ASP A 12 -5.60 -11.94 3.56
CA ASP A 12 -4.41 -11.26 4.10
C ASP A 12 -3.20 -11.13 3.16
N SER A 13 -3.32 -11.57 1.89
CA SER A 13 -2.25 -11.51 0.90
C SER A 13 -2.79 -11.48 -0.52
N ILE A 14 -2.08 -10.80 -1.41
CA ILE A 14 -2.33 -10.76 -2.86
C ILE A 14 -2.35 -12.18 -3.41
N ARG A 15 -1.40 -13.03 -3.00
CA ARG A 15 -1.34 -14.43 -3.44
C ARG A 15 -2.60 -15.23 -3.09
N LYS A 16 -3.20 -15.00 -1.92
CA LYS A 16 -4.48 -15.65 -1.56
C LYS A 16 -5.63 -15.10 -2.40
N ILE A 17 -5.70 -13.78 -2.58
CA ILE A 17 -6.71 -13.14 -3.44
C ILE A 17 -6.65 -13.66 -4.87
N MET A 18 -5.45 -13.83 -5.42
CA MET A 18 -5.24 -14.32 -6.78
C MET A 18 -5.84 -15.70 -7.02
N LYS A 19 -6.03 -16.54 -5.99
CA LYS A 19 -6.78 -17.80 -6.12
C LYS A 19 -8.22 -17.56 -6.56
N PHE A 20 -8.86 -16.51 -6.06
CA PHE A 20 -10.23 -16.14 -6.43
C PHE A 20 -10.27 -15.47 -7.81
N VAL A 21 -9.35 -14.53 -8.07
CA VAL A 21 -9.23 -13.87 -9.39
C VAL A 21 -9.05 -14.90 -10.51
N ASN A 22 -8.13 -15.87 -10.31
CA ASN A 22 -7.85 -16.94 -11.27
C ASN A 22 -8.98 -17.98 -11.38
N LYS A 23 -9.84 -18.10 -10.36
CA LYS A 23 -11.02 -18.98 -10.41
C LYS A 23 -12.14 -18.33 -11.21
N VAL A 24 -12.37 -17.03 -11.02
CA VAL A 24 -13.42 -16.28 -11.71
C VAL A 24 -13.04 -15.98 -13.17
N LYS A 25 -11.74 -15.73 -13.45
CA LYS A 25 -11.20 -15.45 -14.79
C LYS A 25 -11.94 -14.34 -15.54
N SER A 26 -12.33 -13.29 -14.82
CA SER A 26 -12.99 -12.11 -15.41
C SER A 26 -12.02 -10.93 -15.49
N PRO A 27 -11.95 -10.21 -16.61
CA PRO A 27 -11.15 -8.98 -16.70
C PRO A 27 -11.68 -7.87 -15.78
N TYR A 28 -12.92 -7.99 -15.30
CA TYR A 28 -13.56 -7.02 -14.40
C TYR A 28 -13.28 -7.27 -12.91
N LEU A 29 -12.51 -8.30 -12.58
CA LEU A 29 -12.13 -8.63 -11.20
C LEU A 29 -10.61 -8.60 -11.05
N GLN A 30 -10.12 -7.70 -10.19
CA GLN A 30 -8.70 -7.39 -10.00
C GLN A 30 -8.31 -7.39 -8.51
N VAL A 31 -7.11 -6.91 -8.19
CA VAL A 31 -6.58 -6.79 -6.83
C VAL A 31 -6.29 -5.33 -6.50
N TYR A 32 -6.60 -4.92 -5.26
CA TYR A 32 -6.37 -3.58 -4.72
C TYR A 32 -5.67 -3.71 -3.36
N PRO A 33 -4.37 -4.04 -3.32
CA PRO A 33 -3.68 -4.27 -2.06
C PRO A 33 -3.59 -3.02 -1.19
N ASP A 34 -3.64 -3.24 0.11
CA ASP A 34 -3.34 -2.31 1.19
C ASP A 34 -2.02 -2.73 1.83
N ILE A 35 -1.00 -1.88 1.70
CA ILE A 35 0.34 -2.22 2.21
C ILE A 35 0.42 -2.22 3.73
N GLY A 36 -0.46 -1.49 4.41
CA GLY A 36 -0.59 -1.52 5.86
C GLY A 36 -1.06 -2.89 6.33
N ASN A 37 -2.16 -3.38 5.76
CA ASN A 37 -2.69 -4.70 6.10
C ASN A 37 -1.67 -5.81 5.81
N LEU A 38 -1.00 -5.76 4.65
CA LEU A 38 0.04 -6.71 4.28
C LEU A 38 1.25 -6.67 5.24
N THR A 39 1.68 -5.47 5.64
CA THR A 39 2.79 -5.29 6.60
C THR A 39 2.41 -5.84 7.98
N SER A 40 1.22 -5.51 8.46
CA SER A 40 0.69 -6.02 9.75
C SER A 40 0.57 -7.55 9.76
N ALA A 41 0.20 -8.16 8.62
CA ALA A 41 0.16 -9.61 8.43
C ALA A 41 1.54 -10.27 8.27
N GLY A 42 2.65 -9.51 8.30
CA GLY A 42 4.00 -10.04 8.16
C GLY A 42 4.34 -10.56 6.76
N VAL A 43 3.63 -10.08 5.73
CA VAL A 43 3.83 -10.51 4.33
C VAL A 43 5.08 -9.86 3.72
N ASP A 44 5.89 -10.65 3.01
CA ASP A 44 6.93 -10.10 2.13
C ASP A 44 6.27 -9.40 0.93
N LEU A 45 6.16 -8.07 1.03
CA LEU A 45 5.53 -7.23 0.01
C LEU A 45 6.09 -7.48 -1.39
N ARG A 46 7.40 -7.73 -1.54
CA ARG A 46 8.00 -7.87 -2.87
C ARG A 46 7.55 -9.17 -3.53
N GLN A 47 7.59 -10.27 -2.79
CA GLN A 47 7.15 -11.57 -3.29
C GLN A 47 5.64 -11.58 -3.57
N ASP A 48 4.86 -10.97 -2.69
CA ASP A 48 3.41 -10.98 -2.81
C ASP A 48 2.90 -10.11 -3.97
N PHE A 49 3.52 -8.96 -4.23
CA PHE A 49 3.20 -8.13 -5.39
C PHE A 49 3.55 -8.80 -6.73
N ILE A 50 4.61 -9.62 -6.78
CA ILE A 50 4.93 -10.43 -7.99
C ILE A 50 3.79 -11.41 -8.28
N ALA A 51 3.17 -12.00 -7.26
CA ALA A 51 2.07 -12.94 -7.45
C ALA A 51 0.81 -12.30 -8.08
N GLY A 52 0.63 -10.99 -7.90
CA GLY A 52 -0.49 -10.22 -8.49
C GLY A 52 -0.11 -9.41 -9.72
N GLN A 53 1.08 -9.58 -10.30
CA GLN A 53 1.53 -8.77 -11.44
C GLN A 53 0.52 -8.84 -12.60
N GLY A 54 0.15 -7.67 -13.13
CA GLY A 54 -0.88 -7.54 -14.17
C GLY A 54 -2.33 -7.47 -13.64
N HIS A 55 -2.55 -7.69 -12.34
CA HIS A 55 -3.86 -7.62 -11.69
C HIS A 55 -3.99 -6.53 -10.64
N ILE A 56 -2.92 -5.77 -10.35
CA ILE A 56 -2.94 -4.68 -9.38
C ILE A 56 -3.54 -3.44 -10.03
N MET A 57 -4.74 -3.04 -9.59
CA MET A 57 -5.48 -1.90 -10.14
C MET A 57 -5.08 -0.57 -9.48
N ALA A 58 -4.93 -0.58 -8.16
CA ALA A 58 -4.56 0.55 -7.33
C ALA A 58 -3.95 0.03 -6.03
N ILE A 59 -3.37 0.88 -5.20
CA ILE A 59 -2.72 0.50 -3.94
C ILE A 59 -3.15 1.45 -2.82
N HIS A 60 -3.73 0.92 -1.74
CA HIS A 60 -3.99 1.68 -0.52
C HIS A 60 -2.68 1.84 0.25
N LEU A 61 -2.45 3.06 0.69
CA LEU A 61 -1.37 3.46 1.58
C LEU A 61 -2.04 3.81 2.90
N LYS A 62 -1.73 3.09 3.96
CA LYS A 62 -1.93 3.52 5.35
C LYS A 62 -0.79 3.00 6.18
N ASP A 63 -0.54 3.65 7.30
CA ASP A 63 0.43 3.13 8.27
C ASP A 63 -0.29 2.23 9.28
N THR A 64 0.43 1.26 9.80
CA THR A 64 -0.12 0.26 10.73
C THR A 64 0.95 -0.18 11.73
N VAL A 65 0.51 -0.70 12.87
CA VAL A 65 1.37 -1.43 13.81
C VAL A 65 0.77 -2.83 14.03
N PRO A 66 1.56 -3.83 14.44
CA PRO A 66 1.03 -5.16 14.73
C PRO A 66 -0.15 -5.09 15.72
N GLY A 67 -1.30 -5.61 15.31
CA GLY A 67 -2.54 -5.61 16.11
C GLY A 67 -3.33 -4.29 16.12
N LYS A 68 -2.89 -3.23 15.42
CA LYS A 68 -3.67 -2.01 15.21
C LYS A 68 -3.44 -1.41 13.82
N ILE A 69 -4.51 -1.46 13.03
CA ILE A 69 -4.49 -1.24 11.57
C ILE A 69 -5.29 -0.03 11.10
N ARG A 70 -5.89 0.69 12.05
CA ARG A 70 -6.64 1.91 11.81
C ARG A 70 -6.14 2.98 12.76
N ASP A 71 -6.32 4.23 12.35
CA ASP A 71 -6.01 5.41 13.17
C ASP A 71 -4.56 5.41 13.66
N ILE A 72 -3.63 5.07 12.77
CA ILE A 72 -2.19 5.24 12.94
C ILE A 72 -1.77 6.40 12.05
N PRO A 73 -1.25 7.50 12.62
CA PRO A 73 -0.69 8.59 11.83
C PRO A 73 0.46 8.12 10.95
N TYR A 74 0.57 8.66 9.73
CA TYR A 74 1.69 8.32 8.85
C TYR A 74 3.04 8.65 9.48
N GLY A 75 3.93 7.65 9.53
CA GLY A 75 5.25 7.77 10.13
C GLY A 75 5.31 7.33 11.60
N GLU A 76 4.17 6.99 12.20
CA GLU A 76 4.10 6.42 13.56
C GLU A 76 3.91 4.89 13.55
N GLY A 77 3.76 4.28 12.37
CA GLY A 77 3.64 2.83 12.25
C GLY A 77 4.91 2.15 11.76
N THR A 78 4.71 0.97 11.15
CA THR A 78 5.77 0.03 10.79
C THR A 78 5.95 -0.15 9.29
N VAL A 79 5.16 0.55 8.46
CA VAL A 79 5.24 0.42 7.00
C VAL A 79 6.50 1.10 6.46
N ASP A 80 7.38 0.33 5.80
CA ASP A 80 8.54 0.88 5.08
C ASP A 80 8.10 1.50 3.74
N PHE A 81 7.53 2.70 3.79
CA PHE A 81 7.10 3.44 2.60
C PHE A 81 8.23 3.67 1.61
N VAL A 82 9.46 3.96 2.08
CA VAL A 82 10.58 4.27 1.16
C VAL A 82 11.01 3.02 0.42
N GLY A 83 11.20 1.90 1.13
CA GLY A 83 11.51 0.61 0.52
C GLY A 83 10.40 0.13 -0.42
N PHE A 84 9.13 0.34 -0.06
CA PHE A 84 7.99 0.03 -0.90
C PHE A 84 7.98 0.86 -2.19
N PHE A 85 8.13 2.18 -2.11
CA PHE A 85 8.17 3.04 -3.29
C PHE A 85 9.39 2.77 -4.19
N ARG A 86 10.55 2.41 -3.61
CA ARG A 86 11.70 1.94 -4.40
C ARG A 86 11.37 0.66 -5.17
N PHE A 87 10.67 -0.27 -4.51
CA PHE A 87 10.21 -1.49 -5.16
C PHE A 87 9.21 -1.20 -6.29
N LEU A 88 8.21 -0.35 -6.06
CA LEU A 88 7.25 0.05 -7.11
C LEU A 88 7.93 0.65 -8.35
N ARG A 89 8.95 1.50 -8.15
CA ARG A 89 9.76 2.04 -9.26
C ARG A 89 10.51 0.94 -10.00
N LYS A 90 11.06 -0.05 -9.29
CA LYS A 90 11.79 -1.18 -9.89
C LYS A 90 10.89 -2.04 -10.78
N ILE A 91 9.62 -2.24 -10.40
CA ILE A 91 8.64 -2.99 -11.19
C ILE A 91 7.87 -2.11 -12.18
N ASP A 92 8.30 -0.85 -12.34
CA ASP A 92 7.67 0.17 -13.18
C ASP A 92 6.15 0.31 -12.98
N PHE A 93 5.69 0.25 -11.73
CA PHE A 93 4.27 0.39 -11.43
C PHE A 93 3.78 1.82 -11.74
N LYS A 94 2.74 1.93 -12.58
CA LYS A 94 2.14 3.21 -13.02
C LYS A 94 0.70 3.42 -12.53
N GLY A 95 0.19 2.53 -11.68
CA GLY A 95 -1.18 2.62 -11.18
C GLY A 95 -1.37 3.68 -10.08
N LEU A 96 -2.60 3.76 -9.58
CA LEU A 96 -2.95 4.74 -8.55
C LEU A 96 -2.43 4.33 -7.18
N LEU A 97 -1.92 5.31 -6.44
CA LEU A 97 -1.61 5.22 -5.02
C LEU A 97 -2.63 6.08 -4.26
N VAL A 98 -3.30 5.49 -3.29
CA VAL A 98 -4.42 6.14 -2.59
C VAL A 98 -4.12 6.14 -1.10
N ALA A 99 -4.03 7.33 -0.51
CA ALA A 99 -3.84 7.49 0.92
C ALA A 99 -5.16 7.19 1.64
N GLU A 100 -5.16 6.18 2.52
CA GLU A 100 -6.26 5.85 3.41
C GLU A 100 -5.99 6.48 4.79
N MET A 101 -7.02 7.13 5.32
CA MET A 101 -7.00 7.77 6.63
C MET A 101 -8.44 8.03 7.09
N TRP A 102 -8.65 8.26 8.38
CA TRP A 102 -9.96 8.51 8.96
C TRP A 102 -10.09 9.95 9.43
N ALA A 103 -11.20 10.58 9.09
CA ALA A 103 -11.56 11.88 9.63
C ALA A 103 -12.04 11.73 11.08
N THR A 104 -11.84 12.78 11.86
CA THR A 104 -12.41 12.94 13.19
C THR A 104 -13.61 13.90 13.13
N ASP A 105 -14.35 14.02 14.23
CA ASP A 105 -15.42 15.01 14.36
C ASP A 105 -14.90 16.45 14.29
N ASP A 106 -13.59 16.65 14.52
CA ASP A 106 -12.92 17.91 14.25
C ASP A 106 -12.52 17.99 12.77
N ARG A 107 -13.38 18.67 12.00
CA ARG A 107 -13.15 18.94 10.57
C ARG A 107 -11.82 19.66 10.31
N ARG A 108 -11.42 20.61 11.17
CA ARG A 108 -10.20 21.40 10.95
C ARG A 108 -8.98 20.53 11.16
N ALA A 109 -8.96 19.75 12.25
CA ALA A 109 -7.92 18.76 12.50
C ALA A 109 -7.80 17.76 11.34
N SER A 110 -8.93 17.28 10.80
CA SER A 110 -8.94 16.36 9.65
C SER A 110 -8.35 16.99 8.38
N ILE A 111 -8.69 18.24 8.07
CA ILE A 111 -8.14 18.95 6.90
C ILE A 111 -6.63 19.19 7.06
N ASP A 112 -6.20 19.58 8.26
CA ASP A 112 -4.79 19.81 8.52
C ASP A 112 -3.99 18.50 8.47
N TYR A 113 -4.57 17.39 8.96
CA TYR A 113 -3.96 16.07 8.86
C TYR A 113 -3.81 15.58 7.40
N ILE A 114 -4.79 15.84 6.53
CA ILE A 114 -4.67 15.51 5.10
C ILE A 114 -3.44 16.18 4.47
N LYS A 115 -3.13 17.43 4.85
CA LYS A 115 -1.95 18.15 4.33
C LYS A 115 -0.67 17.46 4.80
N THR A 116 -0.55 17.18 6.09
CA THR A 116 0.66 16.55 6.67
C THR A 116 0.86 15.12 6.14
N ALA A 117 -0.21 14.34 6.00
CA ALA A 117 -0.17 13.01 5.41
C ALA A 117 0.32 13.04 3.95
N ARG A 118 -0.19 13.98 3.15
CA ARG A 118 0.25 14.18 1.77
C ARG A 118 1.73 14.57 1.70
N GLU A 119 2.17 15.51 2.52
CA GLU A 119 3.57 15.94 2.58
C GLU A 119 4.50 14.78 2.96
N PHE A 120 4.11 13.98 3.96
CA PHE A 120 4.85 12.79 4.37
C PHE A 120 5.00 11.79 3.21
N LEU A 121 3.90 11.38 2.58
CA LEU A 121 3.92 10.37 1.52
C LEU A 121 4.72 10.84 0.29
N ILE A 122 4.56 12.10 -0.11
CA ILE A 122 5.35 12.69 -1.20
C ILE A 122 6.84 12.75 -0.82
N GLY A 123 7.15 13.13 0.41
CA GLY A 123 8.52 13.13 0.93
C GLY A 123 9.17 11.75 0.81
N LYS A 124 8.49 10.70 1.28
CA LYS A 124 8.96 9.31 1.19
C LYS A 124 9.09 8.83 -0.26
N TYR A 125 8.17 9.21 -1.13
CA TYR A 125 8.22 8.88 -2.56
C TYR A 125 9.41 9.52 -3.29
N ASN A 126 9.74 10.76 -2.93
CA ASN A 126 10.91 11.48 -3.46
C ASN A 126 12.22 10.92 -2.90
N GLU A 127 12.27 10.61 -1.60
CA GLU A 127 13.41 9.96 -0.96
C GLU A 127 13.74 8.60 -1.61
N ALA A 128 12.71 7.84 -1.98
CA ALA A 128 12.86 6.60 -2.73
C ALA A 128 13.53 6.81 -4.11
N GLY A 129 13.30 7.95 -4.77
CA GLY A 129 13.91 8.29 -6.06
C GLY A 129 15.38 8.71 -5.94
N ASN A 130 15.72 9.53 -4.94
CA ASN A 130 17.03 10.19 -4.86
C ASN A 130 18.21 9.25 -4.59
N ASN A 131 18.00 8.13 -3.88
CA ASN A 131 19.06 7.16 -3.58
C ASN A 131 19.37 6.21 -4.75
N SER A 132 18.54 6.18 -5.78
CA SER A 132 18.74 5.33 -6.97
C SER A 132 19.80 5.93 -7.91
N ALA A 133 19.88 7.26 -7.97
CA ALA A 133 20.82 7.99 -8.83
C ALA A 133 22.27 7.98 -8.30
N ARG A 134 22.47 7.84 -6.98
CA ARG A 134 23.81 7.84 -6.35
C ARG A 134 24.57 6.51 -6.45
N ARG A 135 23.95 5.44 -6.95
CA ARG A 135 24.59 4.13 -7.16
C ARG A 135 24.99 3.85 -8.62
N ALA A 136 24.79 4.82 -9.51
CA ALA A 136 25.07 4.71 -10.94
C ALA A 136 26.28 5.55 -11.39
N ILE A 137 27.16 5.95 -10.47
CA ILE A 137 28.42 6.68 -10.74
C ILE A 137 29.57 5.89 -10.15
#